data_AF-A0A0Q7D056-F1
#
_entry.id   AF-A0A0Q7D056-F1
#
_cell.length_a   1.000
_cell.length_b   1.000
_cell.length_c   1.000
_cell.angle_alpha   90.00
_cell.angle_beta   90.00
_cell.angle_gamma   90.00
#
_symmetry.space_group_name_H-M   'P 1'
#
loop_
_entity.id
_entity.type
_entity.pdbx_description
1 polymer ?
#
loop_
_entity_poly.entity_id
_entity_poly.type
_entity_poly.pdbx_seq_one_letter_code
_entity_poly.pdbx_strand_id
1 'polypeptide(L)'
;MNYLLRSSIGLLALAAASVAQAQDVVDPIGSILDQVDEDTAETLGAPPVPQPAPPQPAPAPAPATYPAPAPAAAVPYTPVPAPPAERPAVYQLPPAYTPPPPPPPRRPLLSAPVTVDEYDKTPEAPLNAVELGYESRLRSSFASAQGMQGPMDGAWMLRSRSGETLYSFMLVDKGGGTLEGAWRDPRRRGSPDASGFMVDIQRVGSQVSASFYPRAGGGVATVMLTPGGGGEWSGDLLEGRDRTAVTLRRN
;
A
#
# COMPACT_ATOMS: atom_id res chain seq x y z
N MET A 1 76.18 -23.85 3.19
CA MET A 1 75.38 -22.71 2.70
C MET A 1 73.94 -22.95 3.14
N ASN A 2 73.41 -22.31 4.19
CA ASN A 2 72.86 -20.93 4.23
C ASN A 2 71.82 -20.74 3.10
N TYR A 3 70.52 -20.50 3.31
CA TYR A 3 69.87 -19.62 4.29
C TYR A 3 68.48 -20.12 4.75
N LEU A 4 68.18 -19.87 6.02
CA LEU A 4 66.84 -19.75 6.59
C LEU A 4 66.11 -18.54 5.98
N LEU A 5 64.81 -18.65 5.71
CA LEU A 5 63.89 -17.51 5.84
C LEU A 5 62.58 -17.99 6.48
N ARG A 6 62.36 -17.51 7.70
CA ARG A 6 61.13 -17.62 8.49
C ARG A 6 60.19 -16.51 8.03
N SER A 7 58.96 -16.81 7.66
CA SER A 7 57.90 -15.79 7.55
C SER A 7 56.98 -15.86 8.76
N SER A 8 57.09 -14.81 9.57
CA SER A 8 56.35 -14.53 10.77
C SER A 8 54.87 -14.27 10.47
N ILE A 9 53.99 -14.99 11.15
CA ILE A 9 52.56 -14.70 11.24
C ILE A 9 52.39 -13.69 12.38
N GLY A 10 52.15 -12.43 12.03
CA GLY A 10 51.77 -11.39 12.98
C GLY A 10 50.29 -11.48 13.29
N LEU A 11 49.95 -11.99 14.47
CA LEU A 11 48.61 -11.99 15.03
C LEU A 11 48.38 -10.62 15.71
N LEU A 12 47.72 -9.69 15.03
CA LEU A 12 47.25 -8.43 15.62
C LEU A 12 45.84 -8.66 16.18
N ALA A 13 45.77 -8.87 17.49
CA ALA A 13 44.52 -8.88 18.25
C ALA A 13 44.02 -7.42 18.38
N LEU A 14 42.94 -7.09 17.67
CA LEU A 14 42.22 -5.84 17.82
C LEU A 14 41.14 -6.02 18.88
N ALA A 15 41.35 -5.46 20.07
CA ALA A 15 40.37 -5.43 21.14
C ALA A 15 39.28 -4.39 20.81
N ALA A 16 38.05 -4.84 20.62
CA ALA A 16 36.88 -3.98 20.49
C ALA A 16 36.35 -3.63 21.89
N ALA A 17 36.56 -2.39 22.33
CA ALA A 17 35.88 -1.84 23.49
C ALA A 17 34.42 -1.55 23.11
N SER A 18 33.48 -2.25 23.75
CA SER A 18 32.04 -1.99 23.61
C SER A 18 31.67 -0.79 24.48
N VAL A 19 31.40 0.36 23.86
CA VAL A 19 30.80 1.50 24.55
C VAL A 19 29.29 1.31 24.49
N ALA A 20 28.70 0.83 25.59
CA ALA A 20 27.26 0.79 25.76
C ALA A 20 26.76 2.22 25.95
N GLN A 21 26.25 2.83 24.88
CA GLN A 21 25.46 4.05 25.02
C GLN A 21 24.05 3.64 25.46
N ALA A 22 23.68 4.07 26.68
CA ALA A 22 22.31 4.03 27.15
C ALA A 22 21.45 4.85 26.17
N GLN A 23 20.56 4.16 25.46
CA GLN A 23 19.53 4.81 24.67
C GLN A 23 18.50 5.36 25.65
N ASP A 24 18.50 6.68 25.79
CA ASP A 24 17.44 7.42 26.44
C ASP A 24 16.15 7.13 25.67
N VAL A 25 15.17 6.54 26.35
CA VAL A 25 13.87 6.17 25.78
C VAL A 25 13.07 7.46 25.60
N VAL A 26 13.27 8.11 24.46
CA VAL A 26 12.40 9.19 24.00
C VAL A 26 11.12 8.53 23.48
N ASP A 27 10.01 8.76 24.17
CA ASP A 27 8.67 8.32 23.77
C ASP A 27 8.24 9.13 22.52
N PRO A 28 8.24 8.54 21.32
CA PRO A 28 7.96 9.28 20.08
C PRO A 28 6.49 9.67 19.94
N ILE A 29 5.61 9.13 20.79
CA ILE A 29 4.17 9.44 20.76
C ILE A 29 3.88 10.73 21.52
N GLY A 30 4.63 11.04 22.58
CA GLY A 30 4.51 12.29 23.32
C GLY A 30 4.82 13.53 22.47
N SER A 31 5.81 13.44 21.59
CA SER A 31 6.24 14.57 20.74
C SER A 31 5.26 14.92 19.61
N ILE A 32 4.37 14.01 19.21
CA ILE A 32 3.41 14.27 18.13
C ILE A 32 2.17 15.02 18.64
N LEU A 33 1.83 14.88 19.93
CA LEU A 33 0.65 15.56 20.52
C LEU A 33 0.93 17.01 20.91
N ASP A 34 2.18 17.36 21.25
CA ASP A 34 2.58 18.75 21.54
C ASP A 34 2.76 19.62 20.28
N GLN A 35 2.88 19.02 19.10
CA GLN A 35 3.14 19.75 17.84
C GLN A 35 1.88 20.20 17.10
N VAL A 36 0.68 19.94 17.65
CA VAL A 36 -0.60 20.26 17.01
C VAL A 36 -1.19 21.60 17.47
N ASP A 37 -0.66 22.21 18.52
CA ASP A 37 -1.09 23.52 19.02
C ASP A 37 0.08 24.53 18.98
N GLU A 38 0.16 25.34 17.91
CA GLU A 38 0.46 26.80 17.96
C GLU A 38 0.69 27.42 16.57
N ASP A 39 1.17 26.67 15.56
CA ASP A 39 1.58 27.27 14.26
C ASP A 39 0.47 27.38 13.19
N THR A 40 -0.75 26.87 13.47
CA THR A 40 -1.84 26.88 12.46
C THR A 40 -2.72 28.15 12.55
N ALA A 41 -2.50 29.03 13.53
CA ALA A 41 -3.40 30.17 13.76
C ALA A 41 -2.94 31.52 13.15
N GLU A 42 -1.67 31.70 12.74
CA GLU A 42 -1.15 33.02 12.30
C GLU A 42 -0.89 33.20 10.79
N THR A 43 -1.25 32.24 9.93
CA THR A 43 -1.14 32.40 8.45
C THR A 43 -2.50 32.67 7.77
N LEU A 44 -3.41 33.37 8.44
CA LEU A 44 -4.61 33.97 7.83
C LEU A 44 -4.35 35.44 7.52
N GLY A 45 -3.52 35.73 6.52
CA GLY A 45 -3.04 37.09 6.29
C GLY A 45 -2.44 37.43 4.92
N ALA A 46 -2.88 36.82 3.82
CA ALA A 46 -2.74 37.41 2.48
C ALA A 46 -3.73 36.79 1.49
N PRO A 47 -4.50 37.59 0.73
CA PRO A 47 -5.31 37.05 -0.36
C PRO A 47 -4.39 36.46 -1.45
N PRO A 48 -4.75 35.32 -2.06
CA PRO A 48 -3.96 34.72 -3.12
C PRO A 48 -3.91 35.66 -4.35
N VAL A 49 -2.70 35.89 -4.85
CA VAL A 49 -2.48 36.56 -6.15
C VAL A 49 -3.10 35.66 -7.25
N PRO A 50 -3.85 36.21 -8.23
CA PRO A 50 -4.45 35.40 -9.29
C PRO A 50 -3.37 34.65 -10.08
N GLN A 51 -3.37 33.32 -10.01
CA GLN A 51 -2.58 32.49 -10.90
C GLN A 51 -3.11 32.63 -12.35
N PRO A 52 -2.24 32.75 -13.37
CA PRO A 52 -2.64 32.67 -14.76
C PRO A 52 -3.31 31.32 -15.03
N ALA A 53 -4.50 31.36 -15.64
CA ALA A 53 -5.25 30.17 -15.98
C ALA A 53 -4.41 29.24 -16.88
N PRO A 54 -4.42 27.91 -16.66
CA PRO A 54 -3.82 26.96 -17.59
C PRO A 54 -4.48 27.10 -18.97
N PRO A 55 -3.73 26.87 -20.07
CA PRO A 55 -4.30 26.91 -21.42
C PRO A 55 -5.47 25.93 -21.53
N GLN A 56 -6.63 26.44 -21.93
CA GLN A 56 -7.82 25.63 -22.20
C GLN A 56 -7.48 24.51 -23.19
N PRO A 57 -7.85 23.25 -22.89
CA PRO A 57 -7.85 22.18 -23.88
C PRO A 57 -8.69 22.60 -25.09
N ALA A 58 -8.18 22.32 -26.28
CA ALA A 58 -8.93 22.54 -27.52
C ALA A 58 -10.33 21.92 -27.44
N PRO A 59 -11.37 22.56 -27.98
CA PRO A 59 -12.73 22.04 -27.94
C PRO A 59 -12.79 20.64 -28.56
N ALA A 60 -13.33 19.70 -27.79
CA ALA A 60 -13.63 18.35 -28.26
C ALA A 60 -14.56 18.42 -29.48
N PRO A 61 -14.38 17.53 -30.48
CA PRO A 61 -15.30 17.44 -31.61
C PRO A 61 -16.73 17.19 -31.11
N ALA A 62 -17.68 17.92 -31.71
CA ALA A 62 -19.09 17.84 -31.34
C ALA A 62 -19.60 16.38 -31.42
N PRO A 63 -20.38 15.92 -30.43
CA PRO A 63 -21.04 14.62 -30.52
C PRO A 63 -21.97 14.59 -31.74
N ALA A 64 -21.94 13.47 -32.47
CA ALA A 64 -22.86 13.24 -33.57
C ALA A 64 -24.32 13.36 -33.08
N THR A 65 -25.09 14.20 -33.74
CA THR A 65 -26.52 14.38 -33.51
C THR A 65 -27.26 13.12 -33.94
N TYR A 66 -27.72 12.33 -32.97
CA TYR A 66 -28.75 11.33 -33.23
C TYR A 66 -30.08 12.06 -33.53
N PRO A 67 -30.83 11.69 -34.59
CA PRO A 67 -32.14 12.26 -34.83
C PRO A 67 -33.08 11.91 -33.67
N ALA A 68 -33.75 12.94 -33.14
CA ALA A 68 -34.77 12.80 -32.11
C ALA A 68 -35.97 11.96 -32.61
N PRO A 69 -36.56 11.09 -31.77
CA PRO A 69 -37.81 10.43 -32.11
C PRO A 69 -38.95 11.45 -32.25
N ALA A 70 -39.82 11.22 -33.23
CA ALA A 70 -40.95 12.09 -33.58
C ALA A 70 -41.91 12.30 -32.39
N PRO A 71 -42.46 13.52 -32.21
CA PRO A 71 -43.40 13.81 -31.13
C PRO A 71 -44.73 13.08 -31.34
N ALA A 72 -45.16 12.32 -30.32
CA ALA A 72 -46.52 11.82 -30.21
C ALA A 72 -47.50 12.98 -30.02
N ALA A 73 -48.67 12.89 -30.66
CA ALA A 73 -49.71 13.91 -30.66
C ALA A 73 -50.13 14.31 -29.23
N ALA A 74 -50.16 15.61 -28.98
CA ALA A 74 -50.60 16.19 -27.71
C ALA A 74 -52.11 16.00 -27.51
N VAL A 75 -52.50 15.37 -26.41
CA VAL A 75 -53.87 15.42 -25.89
C VAL A 75 -54.09 16.77 -25.19
N PRO A 76 -55.25 17.43 -25.33
CA PRO A 76 -55.53 18.69 -24.65
C PRO A 76 -55.67 18.45 -23.14
N TYR A 77 -54.76 19.05 -22.37
CA TYR A 77 -54.79 19.06 -20.91
C TYR A 77 -55.75 20.17 -20.45
N THR A 78 -56.83 19.81 -19.76
CA THR A 78 -57.65 20.79 -19.02
C THR A 78 -56.96 21.11 -17.69
N PRO A 79 -56.65 22.38 -17.38
CA PRO A 79 -56.05 22.73 -16.09
C PRO A 79 -57.08 22.55 -14.97
N VAL A 80 -56.73 21.76 -13.97
CA VAL A 80 -57.46 21.65 -12.69
C VAL A 80 -57.20 22.92 -11.87
N PRO A 81 -58.22 23.53 -11.22
CA PRO A 81 -58.01 24.69 -10.35
C PRO A 81 -57.06 24.37 -9.19
N ALA A 82 -56.08 25.24 -8.96
CA ALA A 82 -55.13 25.11 -7.86
C ALA A 82 -55.85 25.27 -6.49
N PRO A 83 -55.55 24.42 -5.49
CA PRO A 83 -56.04 24.62 -4.13
C PRO A 83 -55.37 25.85 -3.48
N PRO A 84 -56.05 26.50 -2.52
CA PRO A 84 -55.52 27.67 -1.83
C PRO A 84 -54.22 27.35 -1.06
N ALA A 85 -53.28 28.29 -1.09
CA ALA A 85 -51.98 28.18 -0.43
C ALA A 85 -52.13 28.04 1.09
N GLU A 86 -51.79 26.87 1.63
CA GLU A 86 -51.64 26.65 3.06
C GLU A 86 -50.41 27.41 3.59
N ARG A 87 -50.55 28.10 4.72
CA ARG A 87 -49.42 28.73 5.41
C ARG A 87 -48.41 27.64 5.82
N PRO A 88 -47.09 27.89 5.74
CA PRO A 88 -46.11 26.95 6.22
C PRO A 88 -46.31 26.73 7.71
N ALA A 89 -46.60 25.47 8.09
CA ALA A 89 -46.56 25.05 9.47
C ALA A 89 -45.15 25.27 10.00
N VAL A 90 -45.02 25.97 11.14
CA VAL A 90 -43.76 26.08 11.86
C VAL A 90 -43.43 24.68 12.39
N TYR A 91 -42.55 23.97 11.70
CA TYR A 91 -42.02 22.69 12.18
C TYR A 91 -41.13 22.98 13.40
N GLN A 92 -41.68 22.75 14.60
CA GLN A 92 -40.85 22.58 15.79
C GLN A 92 -40.11 21.25 15.62
N LEU A 93 -38.79 21.31 15.41
CA LEU A 93 -37.98 20.09 15.45
C LEU A 93 -38.15 19.45 16.83
N PRO A 94 -38.43 18.13 16.90
CA PRO A 94 -38.43 17.43 18.17
C PRO A 94 -37.05 17.56 18.83
N PRO A 95 -36.98 17.61 20.17
CA PRO A 95 -35.70 17.66 20.87
C PRO A 95 -34.83 16.49 20.44
N ALA A 96 -33.53 16.76 20.23
CA ALA A 96 -32.57 15.73 19.86
C ALA A 96 -32.62 14.60 20.90
N TYR A 97 -33.00 13.40 20.46
CA TYR A 97 -32.97 12.22 21.31
C TYR A 97 -31.52 11.90 21.64
N THR A 98 -31.11 12.16 22.88
CA THR A 98 -29.89 11.63 23.44
C THR A 98 -30.20 10.27 24.06
N PRO A 99 -29.76 9.15 23.45
CA PRO A 99 -29.92 7.85 24.08
C PRO A 99 -29.20 7.84 25.43
N PRO A 100 -29.77 7.18 26.46
CA PRO A 100 -29.07 7.01 27.73
C PRO A 100 -27.75 6.26 27.50
N PRO A 101 -26.70 6.56 28.29
CA PRO A 101 -25.43 5.87 28.17
C PRO A 101 -25.65 4.36 28.38
N PRO A 102 -24.98 3.50 27.60
CA PRO A 102 -25.12 2.06 27.76
C PRO A 102 -24.71 1.65 29.18
N PRO A 103 -25.37 0.63 29.75
CA PRO A 103 -24.98 0.11 31.06
C PRO A 103 -23.54 -0.40 31.02
N PRO A 104 -22.78 -0.28 32.13
CA PRO A 104 -21.41 -0.79 32.18
C PRO A 104 -21.40 -2.31 31.92
N PRO A 105 -20.40 -2.83 31.19
CA PRO A 105 -20.28 -4.26 30.95
C PRO A 105 -20.16 -5.00 32.29
N ARG A 106 -21.02 -5.99 32.51
CA ARG A 106 -20.96 -6.83 33.71
C ARG A 106 -19.73 -7.72 33.59
N ARG A 107 -18.74 -7.50 34.48
CA ARG A 107 -17.61 -8.41 34.60
C ARG A 107 -18.13 -9.82 34.93
N PRO A 108 -17.60 -10.88 34.29
CA PRO A 108 -17.90 -12.25 34.70
C PRO A 108 -17.58 -12.41 36.19
N LEU A 109 -18.56 -12.84 36.98
CA LEU A 109 -18.33 -13.20 38.37
C LEU A 109 -17.63 -14.56 38.39
N LEU A 110 -16.30 -14.54 38.46
CA LEU A 110 -15.51 -15.75 38.59
C LEU A 110 -15.79 -16.37 39.98
N SER A 111 -16.28 -17.60 40.00
CA SER A 111 -16.54 -18.34 41.25
C SER A 111 -15.25 -18.89 41.89
N ALA A 112 -14.12 -18.85 41.17
CA ALA A 112 -12.80 -19.24 41.63
C ALA A 112 -11.72 -18.54 40.78
N PRO A 113 -10.49 -18.36 41.30
CA PRO A 113 -9.35 -17.90 40.50
C PRO A 113 -9.11 -18.82 39.29
N VAL A 114 -8.92 -18.23 38.11
CA VAL A 114 -8.57 -18.96 36.88
C VAL A 114 -7.05 -19.03 36.77
N THR A 115 -6.49 -20.23 36.57
CA THR A 115 -5.06 -20.41 36.30
C THR A 115 -4.76 -20.23 34.81
N VAL A 116 -3.52 -19.87 34.46
CA VAL A 116 -3.10 -19.58 33.08
C VAL A 116 -3.37 -20.75 32.12
N ASP A 117 -3.43 -21.98 32.64
CA ASP A 117 -3.69 -23.22 31.88
C ASP A 117 -5.17 -23.49 31.60
N GLU A 118 -6.09 -22.75 32.22
CA GLU A 118 -7.54 -22.87 32.01
C GLU A 118 -8.01 -21.98 30.84
N TYR A 119 -7.57 -22.29 29.62
CA TYR A 119 -7.86 -21.53 28.40
C TYR A 119 -9.36 -21.37 28.08
N ASP A 120 -10.20 -22.32 28.50
CA ASP A 120 -11.66 -22.28 28.33
C ASP A 120 -12.37 -21.34 29.33
N LYS A 121 -11.65 -20.82 30.33
CA LYS A 121 -12.17 -19.87 31.31
C LYS A 121 -11.50 -18.52 31.17
N THR A 122 -11.44 -17.98 29.96
CA THR A 122 -10.88 -16.65 29.75
C THR A 122 -11.69 -15.62 30.56
N PRO A 123 -11.09 -14.86 31.48
CA PRO A 123 -11.81 -13.95 32.39
C PRO A 123 -12.30 -12.67 31.70
N GLU A 124 -11.99 -12.52 30.41
CA GLU A 124 -12.39 -11.40 29.57
C GLU A 124 -13.93 -11.42 29.38
N ALA A 125 -14.56 -10.27 29.57
CA ALA A 125 -15.97 -10.12 29.25
C ALA A 125 -16.16 -10.24 27.72
N PRO A 126 -17.33 -10.71 27.23
CA PRO A 126 -17.64 -10.62 25.81
C PRO A 126 -17.50 -9.18 25.31
N LEU A 127 -17.01 -9.00 24.07
CA LEU A 127 -16.80 -7.66 23.51
C LEU A 127 -18.08 -6.84 23.63
N ASN A 128 -17.96 -5.65 24.23
CA ASN A 128 -19.07 -4.72 24.32
C ASN A 128 -19.35 -4.09 22.94
N ALA A 129 -20.49 -3.39 22.80
CA ALA A 129 -20.91 -2.81 21.52
C ALA A 129 -19.88 -1.81 20.93
N VAL A 130 -19.14 -1.10 21.78
CA VAL A 130 -18.10 -0.15 21.36
C VAL A 130 -16.90 -0.91 20.79
N GLU A 131 -16.46 -1.96 21.48
CA GLU A 131 -15.36 -2.83 21.05
C GLU A 131 -15.69 -3.58 19.75
N LEU A 132 -16.91 -4.11 19.60
CA LEU A 132 -17.36 -4.71 18.34
C LEU A 132 -17.33 -3.72 17.17
N GLY A 133 -17.73 -2.46 17.41
CA GLY A 133 -17.65 -1.39 16.42
C GLY A 133 -16.22 -0.97 16.09
N TYR A 134 -15.29 -1.07 17.04
CA TYR A 134 -13.87 -0.87 16.82
C TYR A 134 -13.28 -2.00 15.96
N GLU A 135 -13.49 -3.25 16.35
CA GLU A 135 -13.05 -4.45 15.60
C GLU A 135 -13.58 -4.48 14.17
N SER A 136 -14.84 -4.08 13.97
CA SER A 136 -15.40 -3.97 12.62
C SER A 136 -14.67 -2.92 11.78
N ARG A 137 -14.34 -1.76 12.35
CA ARG A 137 -13.60 -0.71 11.65
C ARG A 137 -12.17 -1.14 11.35
N LEU A 138 -11.52 -1.85 12.27
CA LEU A 138 -10.17 -2.37 12.07
C LEU A 138 -10.13 -3.38 10.92
N ARG A 139 -11.06 -4.34 10.89
CA ARG A 139 -11.19 -5.30 9.78
C ARG A 139 -11.51 -4.61 8.45
N SER A 140 -12.42 -3.64 8.44
CA SER A 140 -12.73 -2.87 7.23
C SER A 140 -11.52 -2.07 6.72
N SER A 141 -10.75 -1.46 7.62
CA SER A 141 -9.52 -0.74 7.28
C SER A 141 -8.48 -1.69 6.68
N PHE A 142 -8.26 -2.84 7.31
CA PHE A 142 -7.33 -3.85 6.81
C PHE A 142 -7.75 -4.39 5.43
N ALA A 143 -9.03 -4.72 5.25
CA ALA A 143 -9.56 -5.18 3.96
C ALA A 143 -9.41 -4.11 2.86
N SER A 144 -9.61 -2.84 3.20
CA SER A 144 -9.44 -1.72 2.28
C SER A 144 -7.97 -1.54 1.89
N ALA A 145 -7.05 -1.61 2.85
CA ALA A 145 -5.61 -1.52 2.60
C ALA A 145 -5.10 -2.67 1.72
N GLN A 146 -5.57 -3.90 1.98
CA GLN A 146 -5.26 -5.07 1.15
C GLN A 146 -5.80 -4.93 -0.28
N GLY A 147 -6.98 -4.33 -0.45
CA GLY A 147 -7.54 -4.05 -1.77
C GLY A 147 -6.73 -3.06 -2.62
N MET A 148 -5.84 -2.27 -2.01
CA MET A 148 -4.95 -1.35 -2.72
C MET A 148 -3.64 -2.00 -3.18
N GLN A 149 -3.29 -3.18 -2.66
CA GLN A 149 -2.10 -3.91 -3.11
C GLN A 149 -2.41 -4.64 -4.42
N GLY A 150 -1.70 -4.29 -5.48
CA GLY A 150 -1.82 -5.02 -6.73
C GLY A 150 -1.16 -6.41 -6.65
N PRO A 151 -1.48 -7.31 -7.61
CA PRO A 151 -1.06 -8.71 -7.55
C PRO A 151 0.46 -8.92 -7.65
N MET A 152 1.21 -7.89 -8.06
CA MET A 152 2.67 -7.94 -8.12
C MET A 152 3.35 -7.36 -6.88
N ASP A 153 2.61 -6.91 -5.87
CA ASP A 153 3.19 -6.27 -4.69
C ASP A 153 3.98 -7.28 -3.81
N GLY A 154 5.18 -6.87 -3.37
CA GLY A 154 6.02 -7.57 -2.41
C GLY A 154 7.30 -8.19 -2.99
N ALA A 155 7.83 -9.18 -2.27
CA ALA A 155 9.09 -9.85 -2.60
C ALA A 155 8.88 -11.07 -3.50
N TRP A 156 9.70 -11.16 -4.54
CA TRP A 156 9.65 -12.22 -5.55
C TRP A 156 11.04 -12.80 -5.82
N MET A 157 11.08 -14.07 -6.21
CA MET A 157 12.27 -14.76 -6.69
C MET A 157 12.08 -15.15 -8.15
N LEU A 158 13.00 -14.69 -9.01
CA LEU A 158 13.11 -15.14 -10.39
C LEU A 158 14.06 -16.33 -10.47
N ARG A 159 13.54 -17.45 -10.95
CA ARG A 159 14.26 -18.73 -11.03
C ARG A 159 14.34 -19.20 -12.47
N SER A 160 15.43 -19.88 -12.80
CA SER A 160 15.53 -20.62 -14.06
C SER A 160 14.65 -21.87 -14.01
N ARG A 161 14.43 -22.49 -15.17
CA ARG A 161 13.77 -23.80 -15.26
C ARG A 161 14.48 -24.91 -14.46
N SER A 162 15.79 -24.80 -14.23
CA SER A 162 16.54 -25.75 -13.38
C SER A 162 16.34 -25.52 -11.87
N GLY A 163 15.63 -24.45 -11.49
CA GLY A 163 15.34 -24.11 -10.09
C GLY A 163 16.38 -23.20 -9.45
N GLU A 164 17.41 -22.78 -10.18
CA GLU A 164 18.42 -21.82 -9.72
C GLU A 164 17.80 -20.43 -9.57
N THR A 165 18.02 -19.76 -8.44
CA THR A 165 17.61 -18.37 -8.24
C THR A 165 18.57 -17.43 -8.99
N LEU A 166 18.05 -16.77 -10.03
CA LEU A 166 18.81 -15.83 -10.84
C LEU A 166 18.78 -14.42 -10.25
N TYR A 167 17.58 -14.00 -9.80
CA TYR A 167 17.34 -12.67 -9.24
C TYR A 167 16.27 -12.71 -8.15
N SER A 168 16.30 -11.74 -7.25
CA SER A 168 15.20 -11.41 -6.34
C SER A 168 14.69 -10.02 -6.63
N PHE A 169 13.37 -9.84 -6.69
CA PHE A 169 12.73 -8.56 -6.94
C PHE A 169 11.95 -8.11 -5.71
N MET A 170 11.98 -6.82 -5.43
CA MET A 170 11.03 -6.16 -4.54
C MET A 170 10.19 -5.25 -5.42
N LEU A 171 8.90 -5.53 -5.52
CA LEU A 171 7.98 -4.83 -6.40
C LEU A 171 6.93 -4.11 -5.58
N VAL A 172 6.56 -2.91 -6.03
CA VAL A 172 5.45 -2.13 -5.48
C VAL A 172 4.40 -1.99 -6.58
N ASP A 173 3.23 -2.55 -6.36
CA ASP A 173 2.10 -2.46 -7.30
C ASP A 173 1.01 -1.59 -6.69
N LYS A 174 0.95 -0.34 -7.13
CA LYS A 174 0.01 0.68 -6.63
C LYS A 174 -1.41 0.52 -7.22
N GLY A 175 -1.65 -0.55 -7.99
CA GLY A 175 -2.85 -0.70 -8.80
C GLY A 175 -2.79 0.13 -10.09
N GLY A 176 -3.75 -0.07 -10.99
CA GLY A 176 -3.86 0.71 -12.22
C GLY A 176 -2.78 0.46 -13.29
N GLY A 177 -1.86 -0.50 -13.08
CA GLY A 177 -0.84 -0.89 -14.07
C GLY A 177 0.53 -0.23 -13.89
N THR A 178 0.65 0.70 -12.94
CA THR A 178 1.93 1.31 -12.55
C THR A 178 2.66 0.41 -11.56
N LEU A 179 3.86 -0.02 -11.92
CA LEU A 179 4.74 -0.78 -11.04
C LEU A 179 6.02 0.01 -10.78
N GLU A 180 6.58 -0.20 -9.60
CA GLU A 180 7.94 0.22 -9.25
C GLU A 180 8.67 -1.00 -8.73
N GLY A 181 10.00 -1.01 -8.80
CA GLY A 181 10.73 -2.14 -8.26
C GLY A 181 12.23 -1.98 -8.16
N ALA A 182 12.81 -2.85 -7.35
CA ALA A 182 14.24 -3.06 -7.21
C ALA A 182 14.58 -4.53 -7.46
N TRP A 183 15.82 -4.79 -7.85
CA TRP A 183 16.34 -6.12 -8.11
C TRP A 183 17.63 -6.36 -7.33
N ARG A 184 17.94 -7.65 -7.12
CA ARG A 184 19.20 -8.12 -6.55
C ARG A 184 19.59 -9.46 -7.15
N ASP A 185 20.87 -9.64 -7.41
CA ASP A 185 21.50 -10.86 -7.91
C ASP A 185 22.14 -11.64 -6.73
N PRO A 186 21.51 -12.73 -6.25
CA PRO A 186 22.03 -13.50 -5.12
C PRO A 186 23.31 -14.30 -5.46
N ARG A 187 23.67 -14.41 -6.75
CA ARG A 187 24.86 -15.14 -7.21
C ARG A 187 26.15 -14.32 -7.01
N ARG A 188 26.03 -13.00 -6.85
CA ARG A 188 27.15 -12.06 -6.66
C ARG A 188 27.13 -11.41 -5.28
N ARG A 189 27.17 -12.23 -4.24
CA ARG A 189 27.16 -11.75 -2.85
C ARG A 189 28.36 -10.85 -2.57
N GLY A 190 28.10 -9.69 -1.96
CA GLY A 190 29.13 -8.70 -1.60
C GLY A 190 29.53 -7.75 -2.72
N SER A 191 29.03 -7.93 -3.95
CA SER A 191 29.28 -6.97 -5.03
C SER A 191 28.35 -5.76 -4.90
N PRO A 192 28.86 -4.52 -4.90
CA PRO A 192 28.02 -3.32 -4.77
C PRO A 192 27.10 -3.10 -5.98
N ASP A 193 27.41 -3.70 -7.13
CA ASP A 193 26.62 -3.65 -8.36
C ASP A 193 25.71 -4.88 -8.57
N ALA A 194 25.56 -5.73 -7.54
CA ALA A 194 24.66 -6.89 -7.59
C ALA A 194 23.21 -6.55 -7.16
N SER A 195 22.86 -5.28 -7.13
CA SER A 195 21.49 -4.81 -6.88
C SER A 195 21.27 -3.43 -7.48
N GLY A 196 20.03 -3.08 -7.73
CA GLY A 196 19.67 -1.76 -8.24
C GLY A 196 18.16 -1.59 -8.40
N PHE A 197 17.78 -0.52 -9.08
CA PHE A 197 16.39 -0.26 -9.45
C PHE A 197 16.06 -0.83 -10.82
N MET A 198 14.77 -1.11 -11.03
CA MET A 198 14.25 -1.35 -12.38
C MET A 198 14.37 -0.06 -13.19
N VAL A 199 14.78 -0.18 -14.45
CA VAL A 199 14.81 0.92 -15.42
C VAL A 199 13.40 1.20 -15.93
N ASP A 200 12.67 0.13 -16.23
CA ASP A 200 11.27 0.16 -16.62
C ASP A 200 10.58 -1.07 -16.04
N ILE A 201 9.35 -0.91 -15.59
CA ILE A 201 8.48 -2.03 -15.23
C ILE A 201 7.03 -1.62 -15.45
N GLN A 202 6.30 -2.48 -16.16
CA GLN A 202 4.92 -2.21 -16.51
C GLN A 202 4.11 -3.51 -16.55
N ARG A 203 2.83 -3.38 -16.25
CA ARG A 203 1.86 -4.46 -16.40
C ARG A 203 0.80 -4.02 -17.40
N VAL A 204 0.79 -4.68 -18.55
CA VAL A 204 -0.19 -4.45 -19.62
C VAL A 204 -1.11 -5.66 -19.68
N GLY A 205 -2.36 -5.48 -19.23
CA GLY A 205 -3.30 -6.59 -19.07
C GLY A 205 -2.76 -7.63 -18.09
N SER A 206 -2.56 -8.85 -18.58
CA SER A 206 -1.97 -9.95 -17.82
C SER A 206 -0.46 -10.12 -18.06
N GLN A 207 0.20 -9.25 -18.81
CA GLN A 207 1.63 -9.39 -19.07
C GLN A 207 2.42 -8.40 -18.22
N VAL A 208 3.53 -8.86 -17.64
CA VAL A 208 4.51 -8.00 -16.96
C VAL A 208 5.78 -7.98 -17.79
N SER A 209 6.31 -6.77 -18.03
CA SER A 209 7.65 -6.59 -18.57
C SER A 209 8.47 -5.72 -17.64
N ALA A 210 9.69 -6.13 -17.34
CA ALA A 210 10.64 -5.37 -16.53
C ALA A 210 12.01 -5.32 -17.21
N SER A 211 12.71 -4.20 -17.09
CA SER A 211 14.06 -4.04 -17.62
C SER A 211 14.98 -3.44 -16.55
N PHE A 212 16.22 -3.90 -16.47
CA PHE A 212 17.22 -3.41 -15.52
C PHE A 212 18.64 -3.65 -16.04
N TYR A 213 19.65 -3.04 -15.41
CA TYR A 213 21.06 -3.27 -15.75
C TYR A 213 21.71 -4.22 -14.74
N PRO A 214 21.95 -5.50 -15.06
CA PRO A 214 22.55 -6.45 -14.11
C PRO A 214 23.97 -6.07 -13.70
N ARG A 215 24.69 -5.34 -14.56
CA ARG A 215 26.08 -4.93 -14.36
C ARG A 215 26.22 -3.48 -14.77
N ALA A 216 27.01 -2.73 -14.01
CA ALA A 216 27.38 -1.37 -14.38
C ALA A 216 28.10 -1.37 -15.74
N GLY A 217 27.63 -0.54 -16.69
CA GLY A 217 28.16 -0.51 -18.06
C GLY A 217 27.86 -1.75 -18.91
N GLY A 218 27.05 -2.69 -18.41
CA GLY A 218 26.59 -3.86 -19.15
C GLY A 218 25.34 -3.59 -19.99
N GLY A 219 24.91 -4.61 -20.74
CA GLY A 219 23.63 -4.57 -21.46
C GLY A 219 22.43 -4.60 -20.51
N VAL A 220 21.28 -4.13 -21.00
CA VAL A 220 20.00 -4.24 -20.29
C VAL A 220 19.55 -5.71 -20.28
N ALA A 221 19.06 -6.17 -19.13
CA ALA A 221 18.31 -7.40 -19.00
C ALA A 221 16.81 -7.07 -19.07
N THR A 222 16.06 -7.87 -19.82
CA THR A 222 14.61 -7.72 -19.96
C THR A 222 13.92 -9.02 -19.57
N VAL A 223 12.92 -8.91 -18.71
CA VAL A 223 12.09 -10.01 -18.24
C VAL A 223 10.67 -9.81 -18.80
N MET A 224 10.12 -10.84 -19.43
CA MET A 224 8.75 -10.86 -19.92
C MET A 224 8.02 -12.03 -19.26
N LEU A 225 6.92 -11.73 -18.57
CA LEU A 225 6.20 -12.71 -17.74
C LEU A 225 4.70 -12.66 -18.02
N THR A 226 4.09 -13.83 -17.92
CA THR A 226 2.64 -14.05 -17.98
C THR A 226 2.23 -14.87 -16.75
N PRO A 227 1.00 -14.70 -16.24
CA PRO A 227 0.53 -15.44 -15.08
C PRO A 227 0.46 -16.93 -15.41
N GLY A 228 1.04 -17.73 -14.53
CA GLY A 228 0.87 -19.17 -14.47
C GLY A 228 -0.17 -19.57 -13.41
N GLY A 229 -0.16 -20.84 -13.03
CA GLY A 229 -1.00 -21.35 -11.95
C GLY A 229 -0.45 -21.01 -10.56
N GLY A 230 -1.34 -20.90 -9.56
CA GLY A 230 -0.92 -20.80 -8.15
C GLY A 230 -0.19 -19.51 -7.76
N GLY A 231 -0.43 -18.40 -8.48
CA GLY A 231 0.23 -17.11 -8.21
C GLY A 231 1.68 -17.02 -8.69
N GLU A 232 2.14 -18.02 -9.46
CA GLU A 232 3.42 -17.98 -10.17
C GLU A 232 3.27 -17.23 -11.49
N TRP A 233 4.37 -16.64 -11.96
CA TRP A 233 4.46 -16.07 -13.30
C TRP A 233 5.56 -16.77 -14.08
N SER A 234 5.39 -16.92 -15.39
CA SER A 234 6.35 -17.62 -16.24
C SER A 234 6.62 -16.85 -17.52
N GLY A 235 7.82 -17.01 -18.05
CA GLY A 235 8.20 -16.45 -19.34
C GLY A 235 9.70 -16.51 -19.55
N ASP A 236 10.29 -15.41 -19.99
CA ASP A 236 11.68 -15.36 -20.45
C ASP A 236 12.44 -14.18 -19.83
N LEU A 237 13.70 -14.44 -19.50
CA LEU A 237 14.72 -13.47 -19.21
C LEU A 237 15.67 -13.40 -20.41
N LEU A 238 15.85 -12.21 -20.96
CA LEU A 238 16.83 -11.90 -21.99
C LEU A 238 17.98 -11.09 -21.38
N GLU A 239 19.20 -11.62 -21.43
CA GLU A 239 20.43 -10.92 -21.02
C GLU A 239 21.37 -10.84 -22.22
N GLY A 240 21.44 -9.68 -22.87
CA GLY A 240 22.16 -9.54 -24.12
C GLY A 240 21.55 -10.41 -25.23
N ARG A 241 22.22 -11.51 -25.60
CA ARG A 241 21.72 -12.48 -26.60
C ARG A 241 21.20 -13.77 -25.96
N ASP A 242 21.42 -13.95 -24.67
CA ASP A 242 21.06 -15.17 -23.97
C ASP A 242 19.62 -15.09 -23.49
N ARG A 243 18.79 -16.02 -23.97
CA ARG A 243 17.38 -16.15 -23.56
C ARG A 243 17.23 -17.36 -22.64
N THR A 244 16.71 -17.12 -21.45
CA THR A 244 16.49 -18.13 -20.42
C THR A 244 15.02 -18.19 -20.05
N ALA A 245 14.43 -19.39 -20.10
CA ALA A 245 13.09 -19.62 -19.58
C ALA A 245 13.11 -19.51 -18.04
N VAL A 246 12.20 -18.71 -17.48
CA VAL A 246 12.17 -18.35 -16.07
C VAL A 246 10.78 -18.43 -15.49
N THR A 247 10.73 -18.59 -14.16
CA THR A 247 9.53 -18.37 -13.38
C THR A 247 9.76 -17.42 -12.23
N LEU A 248 8.73 -16.66 -11.88
CA LEU A 248 8.72 -15.69 -10.80
C LEU A 248 7.71 -16.15 -9.75
N ARG A 249 8.18 -16.34 -8.52
CA ARG A 249 7.37 -16.81 -7.39
C ARG A 249 7.54 -15.92 -6.19
N ARG A 250 6.50 -15.82 -5.36
CA ARG A 250 6.57 -15.05 -4.11
C ARG A 250 7.64 -15.66 -3.18
N ASN A 251 8.42 -14.81 -2.53
CA ASN A 251 9.43 -15.20 -1.55
C ASN A 251 8.84 -15.39 -0.16
#